data_AF-A0A9X3IFN3-F1
#
_entry.id   AF-A0A9X3IFN3-F1
#
_cell.length_a   1.000
_cell.length_b   1.000
_cell.length_c   1.000
_cell.angle_alpha   90.00
_cell.angle_beta   90.00
_cell.angle_gamma   90.00
#
_symmetry.space_group_name_H-M   'P 1'
#
loop_
_entity.id
_entity.type
_entity.pdbx_description
1 polymer ?
#
loop_
_entity_poly.entity_id
_entity_poly.type
_entity_poly.pdbx_seq_one_letter_code
_entity_poly.pdbx_strand_id
1 'polypeptide(L)'
;MKKSLLCMMTTCMALPILTHADSPYFSLKDGDGFKRFSVSAGWLHAMPQGNGNPIKVNTAVAEGTQSKVGDISKKAVLDAAVKESNPFLYGAIGLLGDTIPGALTGTATVNGLSSWTAEGTGLTAKDVDTFGLMGNYYFTDNISLEFKAGIPPKVEIEGKGQIYAPLTGKDSTPLGSIDLQKDIPITDLSKHPKAASATAWLPAAELHYQFGKSGVNKFRPYLGVGVMYAHFTHLKVDNGVKDDLIAAGHMIQNVLDGQAGAALDGKISSANPVVKVKADDAWAPMATLGATYDFNDRWFGVGSVTYAPMSSDATITISNSNTNKELVTAKTKIDIDPLITYLGVGYRF
;
A
#
# COMPACT_ATOMS: atom_id res chain seq x y z
N MET A 1 23.44 -2.83 -12.81
CA MET A 1 24.28 -1.65 -12.51
C MET A 1 24.24 -1.40 -11.01
N LYS A 2 25.27 -1.84 -10.29
CA LYS A 2 25.44 -1.68 -8.83
C LYS A 2 26.77 -0.97 -8.64
N LYS A 3 26.77 0.29 -8.15
CA LYS A 3 27.90 1.00 -7.49
C LYS A 3 27.71 2.52 -7.29
N SER A 4 26.57 3.14 -7.64
CA SER A 4 26.46 4.61 -7.56
C SER A 4 25.92 5.19 -6.24
N LEU A 5 25.35 4.39 -5.32
CA LEU A 5 24.69 4.97 -4.13
C LEU A 5 25.63 5.23 -2.94
N LEU A 6 26.81 4.62 -2.90
CA LEU A 6 27.71 4.75 -1.75
C LEU A 6 28.52 6.07 -1.78
N CYS A 7 28.68 6.70 -2.95
CA CYS A 7 29.43 7.95 -3.08
C CYS A 7 28.66 9.22 -2.65
N MET A 8 27.33 9.16 -2.49
CA MET A 8 26.55 10.31 -2.01
C MET A 8 26.53 10.43 -0.48
N MET A 9 26.68 9.33 0.26
CA MET A 9 26.75 9.41 1.73
C MET A 9 28.11 9.91 2.23
N THR A 10 29.20 9.66 1.51
CA THR A 10 30.53 10.15 1.89
C THR A 10 30.81 11.59 1.47
N THR A 11 30.09 12.14 0.50
CA THR A 11 30.26 13.54 0.09
C THR A 11 29.57 14.54 1.04
N CYS A 12 28.51 14.12 1.76
CA CYS A 12 27.87 14.99 2.76
C CYS A 12 28.65 15.12 4.08
N MET A 13 29.61 14.24 4.36
CA MET A 13 30.44 14.30 5.60
C MET A 13 31.79 15.00 5.39
N ALA A 14 32.11 15.44 4.18
CA ALA A 14 33.39 16.08 3.84
C ALA A 14 33.28 17.56 3.42
N LEU A 15 32.14 18.21 3.67
CA LEU A 15 32.05 19.66 3.57
C LEU A 15 32.13 20.30 4.97
N PRO A 16 33.37 20.57 5.41
CA PRO A 16 33.57 21.83 6.09
C PRO A 16 34.75 22.59 5.47
N ILE A 17 34.61 23.92 5.47
CA ILE A 17 35.64 24.94 5.25
C ILE A 17 35.89 25.27 3.76
N LEU A 18 35.65 26.54 3.38
CA LEU A 18 35.89 27.20 2.08
C LEU A 18 34.68 27.32 1.12
N THR A 19 33.54 27.80 1.62
CA THR A 19 32.63 28.62 0.81
C THR A 19 32.16 29.83 1.62
N HIS A 20 33.06 30.78 1.84
CA HIS A 20 32.64 32.16 2.11
C HIS A 20 32.11 32.74 0.79
N ALA A 21 30.81 32.58 0.56
CA ALA A 21 30.11 33.35 -0.46
C ALA A 21 29.61 34.64 0.20
N ASP A 22 30.44 35.70 0.14
CA ASP A 22 30.02 37.07 0.43
C ASP A 22 29.07 37.54 -0.70
N SER A 23 27.83 37.06 -0.63
CA SER A 23 26.73 37.50 -1.48
C SER A 23 25.90 38.52 -0.68
N PRO A 24 25.77 39.78 -1.16
CA PRO A 24 25.07 40.84 -0.43
C PRO A 24 23.56 40.60 -0.30
N TYR A 25 23.02 39.58 -1.00
CA TYR A 25 21.60 39.19 -0.91
C TYR A 25 21.33 38.06 0.11
N PHE A 26 22.36 37.41 0.65
CA PHE A 26 22.25 36.34 1.66
C PHE A 26 22.94 36.67 2.99
N SER A 27 23.29 37.95 3.22
CA SER A 27 23.89 38.42 4.47
C SER A 27 22.80 38.84 5.47
N LEU A 28 22.26 37.89 6.22
CA LEU A 28 21.61 38.17 7.50
C LEU A 28 22.71 38.14 8.59
N LYS A 29 23.21 39.32 8.97
CA LYS A 29 24.21 39.47 10.03
C LYS A 29 23.52 39.53 11.39
N ASP A 30 23.43 38.39 12.05
CA ASP A 30 23.25 38.33 13.50
C ASP A 30 24.59 37.97 14.14
N GLY A 31 25.28 38.95 14.76
CA GLY A 31 26.36 38.80 15.75
C GLY A 31 27.62 37.95 15.45
N ASP A 32 28.73 38.26 16.11
CA ASP A 32 29.87 37.34 16.18
C ASP A 32 29.48 36.06 16.93
N GLY A 33 29.62 34.89 16.28
CA GLY A 33 29.38 33.58 16.90
C GLY A 33 28.02 32.91 16.63
N PHE A 34 27.22 33.43 15.69
CA PHE A 34 25.96 32.79 15.28
C PHE A 34 26.18 31.44 14.61
N LYS A 35 25.54 30.41 15.16
CA LYS A 35 25.64 29.02 14.70
C LYS A 35 24.65 28.75 13.58
N ARG A 36 25.17 28.61 12.35
CA ARG A 36 24.34 28.53 11.12
C ARG A 36 23.77 27.15 10.84
N PHE A 37 24.37 26.11 11.42
CA PHE A 37 23.98 24.73 11.15
C PHE A 37 23.70 23.98 12.44
N SER A 38 22.69 23.11 12.41
CA SER A 38 22.55 22.07 13.42
C SER A 38 22.20 20.74 12.79
N VAL A 39 22.62 19.68 13.45
CA VAL A 39 22.22 18.31 13.12
C VAL A 39 21.70 17.65 14.37
N SER A 40 20.63 16.88 14.25
CA SER A 40 20.11 16.03 15.33
C SER A 40 19.88 14.61 14.83
N ALA A 41 20.01 13.67 15.76
CA ALA A 41 19.81 12.26 15.52
C ALA A 41 18.93 11.70 16.65
N GLY A 42 17.94 10.90 16.31
CA GLY A 42 16.92 10.51 17.27
C GLY A 42 15.94 9.46 16.78
N TRP A 43 15.07 9.04 17.69
CA TRP A 43 14.00 8.08 17.43
C TRP A 43 12.82 8.77 16.75
N LEU A 44 12.28 8.13 15.72
CA LEU A 44 11.05 8.50 15.05
C LEU A 44 10.02 7.39 15.26
N HIS A 45 8.83 7.76 15.71
CA HIS A 45 7.69 6.86 15.80
C HIS A 45 6.56 7.44 14.95
N ALA A 46 6.16 6.71 13.91
CA ALA A 46 5.11 7.11 12.97
C ALA A 46 3.86 6.27 13.19
N MET A 47 2.73 6.96 13.41
CA MET A 47 1.41 6.36 13.60
C MET A 47 0.49 6.78 12.45
N PRO A 48 0.25 5.91 11.46
CA PRO A 48 -0.74 6.14 10.43
C PRO A 48 -2.15 6.34 11.03
N GLN A 49 -2.89 7.35 10.58
CA GLN A 49 -4.25 7.66 11.07
C GLN A 49 -5.35 7.36 10.05
N GLY A 50 -4.97 6.94 8.84
CA GLY A 50 -5.93 6.71 7.75
C GLY A 50 -6.78 5.45 7.93
N ASN A 51 -7.94 5.45 7.28
CA ASN A 51 -8.88 4.32 7.28
C ASN A 51 -8.68 3.42 6.05
N GLY A 52 -9.20 2.20 6.13
CA GLY A 52 -9.22 1.29 5.00
C GLY A 52 -10.25 1.72 3.96
N ASN A 53 -9.82 1.81 2.70
CA ASN A 53 -10.73 2.03 1.57
C ASN A 53 -11.08 0.69 0.88
N PRO A 54 -12.29 0.58 0.28
CA PRO A 54 -12.67 -0.59 -0.49
C PRO A 54 -11.75 -0.85 -1.68
N ILE A 55 -11.50 -2.14 -1.93
CA ILE A 55 -10.66 -2.58 -3.05
C ILE A 55 -11.52 -2.73 -4.29
N LYS A 56 -11.18 -2.00 -5.36
CA LYS A 56 -11.79 -2.14 -6.68
C LYS A 56 -11.08 -3.24 -7.45
N VAL A 57 -11.81 -4.23 -7.92
CA VAL A 57 -11.26 -5.37 -8.64
C VAL A 57 -11.79 -5.37 -10.06
N ASN A 58 -10.88 -5.56 -11.02
CA ASN A 58 -11.16 -5.73 -12.43
C ASN A 58 -10.55 -7.05 -12.89
N THR A 59 -11.21 -7.76 -13.80
CA THR A 59 -10.67 -9.01 -14.36
C THR A 59 -10.71 -9.01 -15.88
N ALA A 60 -10.03 -9.99 -16.47
CA ALA A 60 -10.04 -10.22 -17.91
C ALA A 60 -11.34 -10.90 -18.41
N VAL A 61 -12.26 -11.29 -17.52
CA VAL A 61 -13.54 -11.89 -17.89
C VAL A 61 -14.54 -10.76 -18.16
N ALA A 62 -14.92 -10.56 -19.41
CA ALA A 62 -15.94 -9.57 -19.76
C ALA A 62 -17.34 -10.05 -19.36
N GLU A 63 -18.27 -9.12 -19.14
CA GLU A 63 -19.68 -9.45 -18.97
C GLU A 63 -20.20 -10.23 -20.19
N GLY A 64 -20.95 -11.30 -19.95
CA GLY A 64 -21.48 -12.18 -20.98
C GLY A 64 -20.48 -13.18 -21.54
N THR A 65 -19.31 -13.37 -20.90
CA THR A 65 -18.32 -14.36 -21.36
C THR A 65 -18.94 -15.75 -21.36
N GLN A 66 -19.00 -16.39 -22.53
CA GLN A 66 -19.44 -17.77 -22.66
C GLN A 66 -18.26 -18.72 -22.50
N SER A 67 -18.39 -19.65 -21.55
CA SER A 67 -17.35 -20.63 -21.23
C SER A 67 -17.98 -22.00 -21.03
N LYS A 68 -17.38 -23.04 -21.62
CA LYS A 68 -17.84 -24.41 -21.37
C LYS A 68 -17.61 -24.73 -19.90
N VAL A 69 -18.56 -25.42 -19.28
CA VAL A 69 -18.43 -25.80 -17.86
C VAL A 69 -17.45 -26.96 -17.72
N GLY A 70 -17.58 -28.00 -18.54
CA GLY A 70 -16.75 -29.21 -18.43
C GLY A 70 -17.09 -30.02 -17.17
N ASP A 71 -16.19 -30.92 -16.77
CA ASP A 71 -16.40 -31.75 -15.58
C ASP A 71 -16.32 -30.90 -14.29
N ILE A 72 -17.37 -30.97 -13.48
CA ILE A 72 -17.52 -30.15 -12.27
C ILE A 72 -18.10 -30.96 -11.11
N SER A 73 -17.75 -30.61 -9.88
CA SER A 73 -18.39 -31.20 -8.71
C SER A 73 -19.86 -30.79 -8.59
N LYS A 74 -20.72 -31.74 -8.21
CA LYS A 74 -22.14 -31.50 -7.91
C LYS A 74 -22.31 -30.41 -6.85
N LYS A 75 -21.43 -30.40 -5.83
CA LYS A 75 -21.44 -29.37 -4.78
C LYS A 75 -21.24 -27.97 -5.38
N ALA A 76 -20.24 -27.79 -6.25
CA ALA A 76 -19.98 -26.50 -6.86
C ALA A 76 -21.18 -26.01 -7.69
N VAL A 77 -21.83 -26.91 -8.45
CA VAL A 77 -23.05 -26.59 -9.22
C VAL A 77 -24.20 -26.19 -8.30
N LEU A 78 -24.53 -27.01 -7.30
CA LEU A 78 -25.67 -26.74 -6.41
C LEU A 78 -25.47 -25.50 -5.54
N ASP A 79 -24.23 -25.19 -5.16
CA ASP A 79 -23.88 -23.98 -4.42
C ASP A 79 -23.99 -22.71 -5.27
N ALA A 80 -23.90 -22.82 -6.60
CA ALA A 80 -23.98 -21.67 -7.51
C ALA A 80 -25.31 -21.55 -8.25
N ALA A 81 -26.08 -22.64 -8.37
CA ALA A 81 -27.34 -22.66 -9.09
C ALA A 81 -28.47 -22.02 -8.27
N VAL A 82 -29.24 -21.13 -8.89
CA VAL A 82 -30.43 -20.51 -8.31
C VAL A 82 -31.60 -21.48 -8.46
N LYS A 83 -31.97 -22.15 -7.37
CA LYS A 83 -33.01 -23.18 -7.35
C LYS A 83 -34.35 -22.70 -7.92
N GLU A 84 -34.72 -21.46 -7.61
CA GLU A 84 -35.99 -20.84 -8.00
C GLU A 84 -36.11 -20.64 -9.50
N SER A 85 -34.97 -20.47 -10.20
CA SER A 85 -34.96 -20.28 -11.66
C SER A 85 -35.37 -21.54 -12.43
N ASN A 86 -35.04 -22.73 -11.89
CA ASN A 86 -35.44 -24.01 -12.46
C ASN A 86 -35.43 -25.14 -11.40
N PRO A 87 -36.51 -25.28 -10.60
CA PRO A 87 -36.55 -26.25 -9.51
C PRO A 87 -36.45 -27.71 -9.97
N PHE A 88 -36.97 -28.01 -11.17
CA PHE A 88 -36.91 -29.35 -11.76
C PHE A 88 -35.47 -29.74 -12.11
N LEU A 89 -34.75 -28.87 -12.83
CA LEU A 89 -33.36 -29.11 -13.19
C LEU A 89 -32.46 -29.14 -11.94
N TYR A 90 -32.68 -28.24 -10.99
CA TYR A 90 -31.97 -28.24 -9.70
C TYR A 90 -32.13 -29.58 -8.95
N GLY A 91 -33.37 -30.09 -8.88
CA GLY A 91 -33.66 -31.40 -8.28
C GLY A 91 -33.00 -32.56 -9.03
N ALA A 92 -33.02 -32.53 -10.36
CA ALA A 92 -32.37 -33.55 -11.19
C ALA A 92 -30.84 -33.57 -10.98
N ILE A 93 -30.19 -32.40 -10.90
CA ILE A 93 -28.76 -32.26 -10.59
C ILE A 93 -28.44 -32.88 -9.22
N GLY A 94 -29.32 -32.70 -8.23
CA GLY A 94 -29.16 -33.26 -6.89
C GLY A 94 -29.12 -34.79 -6.84
N LEU A 95 -29.69 -35.47 -7.84
CA LEU A 95 -29.71 -36.94 -7.95
C LEU A 95 -28.48 -37.51 -8.69
N LEU A 96 -27.66 -36.66 -9.29
CA LEU A 96 -26.45 -37.08 -10.00
C LEU A 96 -25.32 -37.51 -9.03
N GLY A 97 -24.32 -38.18 -9.59
CA GLY A 97 -23.08 -38.49 -8.88
C GLY A 97 -22.33 -37.24 -8.41
N ASP A 98 -21.27 -37.43 -7.63
CA ASP A 98 -20.54 -36.31 -7.03
C ASP A 98 -19.78 -35.45 -8.05
N THR A 99 -19.46 -36.03 -9.21
CA THR A 99 -18.93 -35.32 -10.38
C THR A 99 -19.94 -35.39 -11.50
N ILE A 100 -20.25 -34.25 -12.11
CA ILE A 100 -21.14 -34.12 -13.25
C ILE A 100 -20.27 -34.05 -14.51
N PRO A 101 -20.41 -35.00 -15.45
CA PRO A 101 -19.65 -35.00 -16.69
C PRO A 101 -19.97 -33.78 -17.56
N GLY A 102 -18.96 -33.25 -18.27
CA GLY A 102 -19.10 -32.08 -19.13
C GLY A 102 -20.14 -32.20 -20.24
N ALA A 103 -20.51 -33.43 -20.62
CA ALA A 103 -21.61 -33.69 -21.55
C ALA A 103 -22.98 -33.24 -21.02
N LEU A 104 -23.16 -33.13 -19.71
CA LEU A 104 -24.42 -32.74 -19.05
C LEU A 104 -24.43 -31.28 -18.59
N THR A 105 -23.27 -30.63 -18.49
CA THR A 105 -23.14 -29.28 -17.90
C THR A 105 -23.21 -28.16 -18.94
N GLY A 106 -22.97 -28.44 -20.23
CA GLY A 106 -23.10 -27.44 -21.28
C GLY A 106 -22.19 -26.20 -21.12
N THR A 107 -22.76 -25.02 -21.33
CA THR A 107 -22.04 -23.74 -21.42
C THR A 107 -22.64 -22.70 -20.47
N ALA A 108 -21.78 -22.10 -19.65
CA ALA A 108 -22.13 -21.02 -18.75
C ALA A 108 -21.85 -19.65 -19.39
N THR A 109 -22.80 -18.73 -19.22
CA THR A 109 -22.60 -17.30 -19.45
C THR A 109 -22.23 -16.67 -18.11
N VAL A 110 -21.02 -16.10 -18.03
CA VAL A 110 -20.44 -15.53 -16.80
C VAL A 110 -20.61 -14.01 -16.79
N ASN A 111 -21.15 -13.50 -15.68
CA ASN A 111 -21.38 -12.09 -15.41
C ASN A 111 -20.93 -11.72 -13.98
N GLY A 112 -20.79 -10.42 -13.71
CA GLY A 112 -20.41 -9.85 -12.41
C GLY A 112 -18.92 -9.93 -12.08
N LEU A 113 -18.13 -10.66 -12.87
CA LEU A 113 -16.69 -10.81 -12.66
C LEU A 113 -15.84 -9.75 -13.39
N SER A 114 -16.42 -8.91 -14.25
CA SER A 114 -15.62 -7.94 -15.02
C SER A 114 -15.06 -6.81 -14.17
N SER A 115 -15.86 -6.29 -13.25
CA SER A 115 -15.49 -5.22 -12.34
C SER A 115 -16.43 -5.15 -11.14
N TRP A 116 -15.89 -5.07 -9.93
CA TRP A 116 -16.68 -4.83 -8.71
C TRP A 116 -15.86 -4.11 -7.65
N THR A 117 -16.54 -3.64 -6.60
CA THR A 117 -15.90 -3.07 -5.41
C THR A 117 -16.13 -4.02 -4.24
N ALA A 118 -15.05 -4.44 -3.58
CA ALA A 118 -15.11 -5.28 -2.40
C ALA A 118 -15.44 -4.42 -1.17
N GLU A 119 -16.73 -4.14 -0.96
CA GLU A 119 -17.21 -3.37 0.19
C GLU A 119 -16.87 -4.03 1.53
N GLY A 120 -16.65 -3.21 2.56
CA GLY A 120 -16.24 -3.71 3.89
C GLY A 120 -14.82 -4.24 3.96
N THR A 121 -14.01 -4.06 2.91
CA THR A 121 -12.58 -4.38 2.90
C THR A 121 -11.73 -3.13 3.00
N GLY A 122 -10.46 -3.29 3.38
CA GLY A 122 -9.50 -2.21 3.31
C GLY A 122 -8.11 -2.57 3.81
N LEU A 123 -7.16 -1.67 3.55
CA LEU A 123 -5.77 -1.79 3.95
C LEU A 123 -5.38 -0.61 4.84
N THR A 124 -4.74 -0.89 5.97
CA THR A 124 -4.24 0.13 6.90
C THR A 124 -2.77 -0.12 7.23
N ALA A 125 -1.96 0.92 7.33
CA ALA A 125 -0.55 0.78 7.72
C ALA A 125 -0.44 0.67 9.25
N LYS A 126 0.44 -0.21 9.73
CA LYS A 126 0.78 -0.27 11.16
C LYS A 126 1.75 0.84 11.55
N ASP A 127 1.76 1.12 12.84
CA ASP A 127 2.77 1.95 13.47
C ASP A 127 4.17 1.42 13.20
N VAL A 128 5.12 2.34 13.06
CA VAL A 128 6.50 1.97 12.81
C VAL A 128 7.47 2.89 13.50
N ASP A 129 8.54 2.29 13.99
CA ASP A 129 9.66 3.00 14.57
C ASP A 129 10.86 2.99 13.63
N THR A 130 11.59 4.10 13.60
CA THR A 130 12.85 4.22 12.89
C THR A 130 13.79 5.24 13.52
N PHE A 131 14.98 5.37 12.95
CA PHE A 131 15.95 6.39 13.32
C PHE A 131 15.96 7.53 12.30
N GLY A 132 15.85 8.75 12.80
CA GLY A 132 15.80 9.99 12.02
C GLY A 132 17.02 10.88 12.22
N LEU A 133 17.37 11.59 11.16
CA LEU A 133 18.36 12.64 11.11
C LEU A 133 17.68 13.93 10.64
N MET A 134 17.87 15.02 11.38
CA MET A 134 17.40 16.36 10.99
C MET A 134 18.61 17.27 10.79
N GLY A 135 18.63 17.99 9.68
CA GLY A 135 19.63 19.01 9.39
C GLY A 135 18.97 20.37 9.24
N ASN A 136 19.38 21.33 10.04
CA ASN A 136 18.85 22.69 10.00
C ASN A 136 19.90 23.68 9.48
N TYR A 137 19.45 24.59 8.62
CA TYR A 137 20.17 25.80 8.25
C TYR A 137 19.41 27.01 8.79
N TYR A 138 20.05 27.77 9.69
CA TYR A 138 19.45 28.95 10.31
C TYR A 138 19.74 30.19 9.47
N PHE A 139 18.67 30.85 9.01
CA PHE A 139 18.76 32.17 8.38
C PHE A 139 18.88 33.29 9.41
N THR A 140 18.19 33.14 10.54
CA THR A 140 18.22 34.04 11.69
C THR A 140 18.10 33.22 12.99
N ASP A 141 18.14 33.88 14.14
CA ASP A 141 17.87 33.24 15.44
C ASP A 141 16.51 32.54 15.52
N ASN A 142 15.54 32.93 14.68
CA ASN A 142 14.16 32.44 14.74
C ASN A 142 13.74 31.67 13.48
N ILE A 143 14.42 31.80 12.34
CA ILE A 143 13.99 31.21 11.07
C ILE A 143 15.05 30.24 10.56
N SER A 144 14.63 29.00 10.26
CA SER A 144 15.49 27.99 9.66
C SER A 144 14.78 27.17 8.59
N LEU A 145 15.59 26.54 7.72
CA LEU A 145 15.16 25.47 6.83
C LEU A 145 15.66 24.14 7.41
N GLU A 146 14.73 23.21 7.66
CA GLU A 146 15.02 21.86 8.13
C GLU A 146 14.84 20.84 7.01
N PHE A 147 15.79 19.93 6.89
CA PHE A 147 15.68 18.71 6.10
C PHE A 147 15.62 17.50 7.03
N LYS A 148 14.64 16.63 6.80
CA LYS A 148 14.45 15.39 7.55
C LYS A 148 14.74 14.21 6.63
N ALA A 149 15.59 13.31 7.10
CA ALA A 149 15.87 12.02 6.48
C ALA A 149 15.98 10.96 7.57
N GLY A 150 15.95 9.68 7.20
CA GLY A 150 16.07 8.62 8.17
C GLY A 150 16.37 7.29 7.53
N ILE A 151 16.53 6.28 8.37
CA ILE A 151 16.57 4.90 7.91
C ILE A 151 15.15 4.57 7.42
N PRO A 152 14.95 4.12 6.17
CA PRO A 152 13.62 3.86 5.66
C PRO A 152 13.01 2.66 6.40
N PRO A 153 11.91 2.83 7.15
CA PRO A 153 11.31 1.74 7.88
C PRO A 153 10.65 0.73 6.94
N LYS A 154 10.55 -0.51 7.42
CA LYS A 154 9.64 -1.50 6.83
C LYS A 154 8.28 -1.36 7.50
N VAL A 155 7.30 -0.89 6.75
CA VAL A 155 5.92 -0.74 7.18
C VAL A 155 5.16 -2.02 6.86
N GLU A 156 4.43 -2.54 7.85
CA GLU A 156 3.49 -3.64 7.66
C GLU A 156 2.10 -3.08 7.36
N ILE A 157 1.40 -3.70 6.42
CA ILE A 157 0.06 -3.32 6.02
C ILE A 157 -0.90 -4.38 6.53
N GLU A 158 -1.83 -3.98 7.39
CA GLU A 158 -2.94 -4.80 7.85
C GLU A 158 -4.06 -4.81 6.83
N GLY A 159 -4.70 -5.96 6.73
CA GLY A 159 -5.86 -6.16 5.90
C GLY A 159 -7.12 -6.32 6.73
N LYS A 160 -8.23 -5.77 6.27
CA LYS A 160 -9.54 -5.91 6.91
C LYS A 160 -10.56 -6.43 5.89
N GLY A 161 -11.45 -7.29 6.38
CA GLY A 161 -12.56 -7.85 5.59
C GLY A 161 -12.18 -9.02 4.68
N GLN A 162 -13.20 -9.60 4.08
CA GLN A 162 -13.09 -10.71 3.12
C GLN A 162 -13.46 -10.19 1.73
N ILE A 163 -12.62 -10.49 0.74
CA ILE A 163 -12.93 -10.20 -0.66
C ILE A 163 -13.75 -11.36 -1.21
N TYR A 164 -14.89 -11.03 -1.83
CA TYR A 164 -15.71 -11.93 -2.61
C TYR A 164 -15.77 -11.48 -4.07
N ALA A 165 -15.85 -12.43 -5.00
CA ALA A 165 -16.15 -12.18 -6.40
C ALA A 165 -17.62 -12.51 -6.68
N PRO A 166 -18.44 -11.55 -7.14
CA PRO A 166 -19.88 -11.75 -7.30
C PRO A 166 -20.17 -12.43 -8.64
N LEU A 167 -20.12 -13.78 -8.66
CA LEU A 167 -20.50 -14.54 -9.83
C LEU A 167 -22.02 -14.47 -10.01
N THR A 168 -22.45 -13.98 -11.17
CA THR A 168 -23.82 -14.15 -11.66
C THR A 168 -23.78 -14.71 -13.07
N GLY A 169 -24.88 -15.28 -13.56
CA GLY A 169 -24.87 -15.86 -14.88
C GLY A 169 -26.04 -16.76 -15.19
N LYS A 170 -25.88 -17.51 -16.27
CA LYS A 170 -26.84 -18.53 -16.68
C LYS A 170 -26.10 -19.69 -17.31
N ASP A 171 -26.42 -20.89 -16.84
CA ASP A 171 -25.93 -22.12 -17.44
C ASP A 171 -26.95 -22.69 -18.43
N SER A 172 -26.46 -23.16 -19.57
CA SER A 172 -27.27 -23.75 -20.63
C SER A 172 -26.84 -25.19 -20.85
N THR A 173 -27.64 -26.12 -20.32
CA THR A 173 -27.40 -27.56 -20.40
C THR A 173 -28.33 -28.23 -21.42
N PRO A 174 -28.06 -29.47 -21.84
CA PRO A 174 -29.02 -30.26 -22.63
C PRO A 174 -30.36 -30.52 -21.92
N LEU A 175 -30.39 -30.41 -20.59
CA LEU A 175 -31.57 -30.64 -19.76
C LEU A 175 -32.39 -29.37 -19.49
N GLY A 176 -31.91 -28.22 -19.96
CA GLY A 176 -32.52 -26.91 -19.75
C GLY A 176 -31.51 -25.87 -19.26
N SER A 177 -32.00 -24.67 -18.99
CA SER A 177 -31.17 -23.59 -18.43
C SER A 177 -31.49 -23.36 -16.96
N ILE A 178 -30.47 -22.91 -16.21
CA ILE A 178 -30.57 -22.53 -14.80
C ILE A 178 -29.73 -21.29 -14.56
N ASP A 179 -30.23 -20.36 -13.76
CA ASP A 179 -29.49 -19.15 -13.42
C ASP A 179 -28.43 -19.45 -12.36
N LEU A 180 -27.34 -18.68 -12.38
CA LEU A 180 -26.20 -18.82 -11.47
C LEU A 180 -26.07 -17.55 -10.62
N GLN A 181 -25.87 -17.72 -9.32
CA GLN A 181 -25.54 -16.65 -8.38
C GLN A 181 -24.70 -17.20 -7.23
N LYS A 182 -23.47 -16.71 -7.09
CA LYS A 182 -22.58 -17.11 -6.00
C LYS A 182 -21.53 -16.03 -5.69
N ASP A 183 -21.41 -15.69 -4.43
CA ASP A 183 -20.26 -14.91 -3.97
C ASP A 183 -19.09 -15.86 -3.69
N ILE A 184 -18.09 -15.83 -4.56
CA ILE A 184 -16.91 -16.70 -4.48
C ILE A 184 -15.91 -16.06 -3.51
N PRO A 185 -15.56 -16.70 -2.37
CA PRO A 185 -14.55 -16.17 -1.48
C PRO A 185 -13.18 -16.18 -2.18
N ILE A 186 -12.52 -15.02 -2.20
CA ILE A 186 -11.21 -14.86 -2.84
C ILE A 186 -10.09 -14.89 -1.80
N THR A 187 -10.10 -13.95 -0.86
CA THR A 187 -9.10 -13.88 0.21
C THR A 187 -9.68 -13.22 1.44
N ASP A 188 -9.32 -13.75 2.62
CA ASP A 188 -9.65 -13.13 3.89
C ASP A 188 -8.47 -12.30 4.37
N LEU A 189 -8.57 -10.98 4.20
CA LEU A 189 -7.49 -10.09 4.59
C LEU A 189 -7.29 -10.04 6.11
N SER A 190 -8.31 -10.42 6.89
CA SER A 190 -8.30 -10.42 8.35
C SER A 190 -7.75 -11.71 8.98
N LYS A 191 -7.68 -12.81 8.23
CA LYS A 191 -7.10 -14.08 8.71
C LYS A 191 -5.58 -14.02 8.82
N HIS A 192 -4.93 -13.08 8.14
CA HIS A 192 -3.48 -12.95 8.13
C HIS A 192 -3.02 -11.83 9.07
N PRO A 193 -1.88 -11.98 9.76
CA PRO A 193 -1.35 -10.96 10.67
C PRO A 193 -0.98 -9.65 9.95
N LYS A 194 -0.77 -9.74 8.64
CA LYS A 194 -0.58 -8.64 7.69
C LYS A 194 -0.99 -9.10 6.29
N ALA A 195 -1.44 -8.17 5.47
CA ALA A 195 -1.72 -8.39 4.06
C ALA A 195 -0.48 -8.16 3.18
N ALA A 196 0.37 -7.20 3.56
CA ALA A 196 1.57 -6.86 2.80
C ALA A 196 2.62 -6.15 3.67
N SER A 197 3.78 -5.86 3.07
CA SER A 197 4.79 -4.96 3.64
C SER A 197 5.47 -4.15 2.55
N ALA A 198 5.94 -2.95 2.91
CA ALA A 198 6.68 -2.06 2.03
C ALA A 198 7.77 -1.33 2.81
N THR A 199 8.84 -0.92 2.12
CA THR A 199 9.86 -0.02 2.66
C THR A 199 9.52 1.40 2.25
N ALA A 200 9.29 2.27 3.22
CA ALA A 200 8.88 3.66 3.00
C ALA A 200 10.09 4.60 3.11
N TRP A 201 10.32 5.39 2.06
CA TRP A 201 11.30 6.48 2.05
C TRP A 201 10.53 7.80 2.17
N LEU A 202 10.73 8.52 3.28
CA LEU A 202 9.97 9.71 3.64
C LEU A 202 10.86 10.95 3.84
N PRO A 203 11.65 11.39 2.83
CA PRO A 203 12.35 12.66 2.95
C PRO A 203 11.36 13.83 3.08
N ALA A 204 11.70 14.81 3.91
CA ALA A 204 10.89 16.01 4.07
C ALA A 204 11.76 17.26 4.20
N ALA A 205 11.17 18.40 3.85
CA ALA A 205 11.77 19.72 4.05
C ALA A 205 10.71 20.67 4.60
N GLU A 206 11.07 21.44 5.63
CA GLU A 206 10.16 22.41 6.25
C GLU A 206 10.86 23.70 6.69
N LEU A 207 10.12 24.80 6.65
CA LEU A 207 10.52 26.07 7.24
C LEU A 207 10.08 26.10 8.70
N HIS A 208 11.00 26.49 9.58
CA HIS A 208 10.74 26.62 11.00
C HIS A 208 10.70 28.08 11.43
N TYR A 209 9.78 28.36 12.36
CA TYR A 209 9.83 29.53 13.23
C TYR A 209 10.06 29.07 14.68
N GLN A 210 11.25 29.34 15.19
CA GLN A 210 11.71 29.00 16.52
C GLN A 210 11.51 30.20 17.47
N PHE A 211 10.76 30.03 18.54
CA PHE A 211 10.51 31.08 19.53
C PHE A 211 11.68 31.22 20.52
N GLY A 212 11.79 32.41 21.12
CA GLY A 212 12.86 32.75 22.07
C GLY A 212 14.20 33.04 21.40
N LYS A 213 15.20 33.39 22.20
CA LYS A 213 16.53 33.78 21.75
C LYS A 213 17.59 32.76 22.14
N SER A 214 18.48 32.44 21.20
CA SER A 214 19.61 31.54 21.43
C SER A 214 20.51 32.06 22.56
N GLY A 215 20.99 31.16 23.43
CA GLY A 215 21.85 31.52 24.58
C GLY A 215 21.14 32.22 25.74
N VAL A 216 19.88 32.65 25.58
CA VAL A 216 19.05 33.23 26.65
C VAL A 216 18.00 32.23 27.13
N ASN A 217 17.22 31.69 26.19
CA ASN A 217 16.17 30.73 26.50
C ASN A 217 16.68 29.31 26.29
N LYS A 218 16.72 28.50 27.37
CA LYS A 218 17.07 27.08 27.25
C LYS A 218 15.99 26.26 26.57
N PHE A 219 14.72 26.48 26.94
CA PHE A 219 13.58 25.84 26.29
C PHE A 219 13.04 26.74 25.19
N ARG A 220 13.01 26.24 23.96
CA ARG A 220 12.59 27.00 22.78
C ARG A 220 11.58 26.17 21.98
N PRO A 221 10.28 26.52 22.02
CA PRO A 221 9.29 25.88 21.14
C PRO A 221 9.44 26.39 19.70
N TYR A 222 9.02 25.59 18.72
CA TYR A 222 9.01 25.96 17.31
C TYR A 222 7.78 25.42 16.58
N LEU A 223 7.45 26.10 15.49
CA LEU A 223 6.46 25.67 14.51
C LEU A 223 7.15 25.43 13.18
N GLY A 224 6.79 24.35 12.49
CA GLY A 224 7.30 24.00 11.17
C GLY A 224 6.17 23.82 10.17
N VAL A 225 6.38 24.25 8.93
CA VAL A 225 5.50 23.95 7.79
C VAL A 225 6.33 23.57 6.58
N GLY A 226 5.90 22.56 5.85
CA GLY A 226 6.70 22.05 4.76
C GLY A 226 6.01 20.99 3.92
N VAL A 227 6.84 20.19 3.26
CA VAL A 227 6.40 19.12 2.36
C VAL A 227 7.18 17.85 2.63
N MET A 228 6.48 16.73 2.57
CA MET A 228 7.01 15.38 2.63
C MET A 228 6.79 14.69 1.29
N TYR A 229 7.78 13.94 0.85
CA TYR A 229 7.68 13.05 -0.31
C TYR A 229 7.76 11.60 0.17
N ALA A 230 6.83 10.76 -0.27
CA ALA A 230 6.79 9.35 0.06
C ALA A 230 7.06 8.50 -1.18
N HIS A 231 8.07 7.65 -1.07
CA HIS A 231 8.44 6.68 -2.10
C HIS A 231 8.50 5.27 -1.50
N PHE A 232 7.82 4.32 -2.15
CA PHE A 232 7.65 2.96 -1.63
C PHE A 232 8.46 1.94 -2.45
N THR A 233 9.25 1.12 -1.76
CA THR A 233 10.08 0.09 -2.38
C THR A 233 9.90 -1.26 -1.69
N HIS A 234 10.41 -2.34 -2.30
CA HIS A 234 10.41 -3.68 -1.73
C HIS A 234 9.02 -4.18 -1.29
N LEU A 235 7.98 -3.86 -2.07
CA LEU A 235 6.62 -4.29 -1.80
C LEU A 235 6.51 -5.81 -1.86
N LYS A 236 5.94 -6.41 -0.82
CA LYS A 236 5.73 -7.85 -0.71
C LYS A 236 4.34 -8.12 -0.14
N VAL A 237 3.53 -8.88 -0.87
CA VAL A 237 2.29 -9.47 -0.34
C VAL A 237 2.67 -10.59 0.63
N ASP A 238 1.88 -10.76 1.68
CA ASP A 238 2.01 -11.91 2.57
C ASP A 238 1.76 -13.22 1.82
N ASN A 239 2.40 -14.31 2.25
CA ASN A 239 2.31 -15.59 1.52
C ASN A 239 0.88 -16.11 1.46
N GLY A 240 0.10 -15.99 2.54
CA GLY A 240 -1.27 -16.49 2.55
C GLY A 240 -2.17 -15.75 1.55
N VAL A 241 -2.12 -14.42 1.58
CA VAL A 241 -2.85 -13.58 0.60
C VAL A 241 -2.33 -13.84 -0.82
N LYS A 242 -1.03 -14.03 -1.01
CA LYS A 242 -0.45 -14.32 -2.32
C LYS A 242 -0.97 -15.64 -2.89
N ASP A 243 -1.06 -16.69 -2.09
CA ASP A 243 -1.53 -18.00 -2.52
C ASP A 243 -3.01 -17.94 -2.92
N ASP A 244 -3.84 -17.24 -2.14
CA ASP A 244 -5.24 -16.96 -2.48
C ASP A 244 -5.39 -16.22 -3.82
N LEU A 245 -4.55 -15.19 -4.04
CA LEU A 245 -4.54 -14.44 -5.29
C LEU A 245 -4.08 -15.32 -6.47
N ILE A 246 -3.09 -16.19 -6.30
CA ILE A 246 -2.68 -17.14 -7.33
C ILE A 246 -3.83 -18.10 -7.68
N ALA A 247 -4.55 -18.61 -6.67
CA ALA A 247 -5.74 -19.43 -6.89
C ALA A 247 -6.82 -18.66 -7.68
N ALA A 248 -7.06 -17.39 -7.35
CA ALA A 248 -7.97 -16.53 -8.11
C ALA A 248 -7.52 -16.33 -9.56
N GLY A 249 -6.22 -16.19 -9.81
CA GLY A 249 -5.65 -16.18 -11.15
C GLY A 249 -5.95 -17.46 -11.94
N HIS A 250 -5.85 -18.64 -11.30
CA HIS A 250 -6.24 -19.90 -11.93
C HIS A 250 -7.75 -19.96 -12.23
N MET A 251 -8.60 -19.51 -11.32
CA MET A 251 -10.05 -19.44 -11.54
C MET A 251 -10.39 -18.59 -12.78
N ILE A 252 -9.83 -17.39 -12.87
CA ILE A 252 -10.05 -16.49 -14.02
C ILE A 252 -9.54 -17.12 -15.32
N GLN A 253 -8.33 -17.69 -15.32
CA GLN A 253 -7.81 -18.34 -16.52
C GLN A 253 -8.68 -19.55 -16.94
N ASN A 254 -9.15 -20.37 -16.01
CA ASN A 254 -10.04 -21.49 -16.33
C ASN A 254 -11.33 -21.03 -17.02
N VAL A 255 -11.90 -19.89 -16.61
CA VAL A 255 -13.06 -19.30 -17.32
C VAL A 255 -12.67 -18.94 -18.75
N LEU A 256 -11.51 -18.31 -18.95
CA LEU A 256 -11.01 -17.92 -20.28
C LEU A 256 -10.62 -19.12 -21.16
N ASP A 257 -10.22 -20.24 -20.56
CA ASP A 257 -9.85 -21.48 -21.26
C ASP A 257 -11.06 -22.31 -21.68
N GLY A 258 -12.30 -21.89 -21.35
CA GLY A 258 -13.49 -22.68 -21.62
C GLY A 258 -13.66 -23.83 -20.62
N GLN A 259 -13.24 -23.64 -19.36
CA GLN A 259 -13.31 -24.63 -18.29
C GLN A 259 -13.91 -24.01 -17.01
N ALA A 260 -15.04 -23.33 -17.12
CA ALA A 260 -15.67 -22.61 -16.00
C ALA A 260 -16.00 -23.51 -14.80
N GLY A 261 -16.28 -24.80 -15.01
CA GLY A 261 -16.49 -25.74 -13.91
C GLY A 261 -15.20 -26.05 -13.14
N ALA A 262 -14.07 -26.15 -13.85
CA ALA A 262 -12.75 -26.27 -13.22
C ALA A 262 -12.38 -25.01 -12.42
N ALA A 263 -12.81 -23.83 -12.87
CA ALA A 263 -12.67 -22.59 -12.11
C ALA A 263 -13.42 -22.68 -10.76
N LEU A 264 -14.69 -23.10 -10.79
CA LEU A 264 -15.52 -23.16 -9.58
C LEU A 264 -15.12 -24.27 -8.61
N ASP A 265 -14.53 -25.36 -9.12
CA ASP A 265 -13.91 -26.43 -8.33
C ASP A 265 -12.51 -26.03 -7.78
N GLY A 266 -11.96 -24.86 -8.15
CA GLY A 266 -10.64 -24.41 -7.70
C GLY A 266 -9.46 -25.19 -8.30
N LYS A 267 -9.63 -25.77 -9.50
CA LYS A 267 -8.57 -26.54 -10.17
C LYS A 267 -7.50 -25.61 -10.77
N ILE A 268 -6.29 -26.14 -10.90
CA ILE A 268 -5.18 -25.45 -11.57
C ILE A 268 -5.50 -25.31 -13.07
N SER A 269 -5.20 -24.13 -13.63
CA SER A 269 -5.43 -23.79 -15.03
C SER A 269 -4.19 -23.94 -15.92
N SER A 270 -4.30 -23.58 -17.19
CA SER A 270 -3.14 -23.50 -18.11
C SER A 270 -2.17 -22.35 -17.82
N ALA A 271 -2.55 -21.39 -16.97
CA ALA A 271 -1.70 -20.25 -16.62
C ALA A 271 -0.63 -20.61 -15.60
N ASN A 272 0.40 -19.78 -15.56
CA ASN A 272 1.28 -19.63 -14.41
C ASN A 272 1.08 -18.24 -13.80
N PRO A 273 0.12 -18.07 -12.86
CA PRO A 273 -0.22 -16.77 -12.29
C PRO A 273 0.91 -16.21 -11.42
N VAL A 274 1.25 -14.95 -11.63
CA VAL A 274 2.24 -14.21 -10.84
C VAL A 274 1.62 -12.94 -10.31
N VAL A 275 1.81 -12.68 -9.01
CA VAL A 275 1.32 -11.48 -8.33
C VAL A 275 2.40 -10.41 -8.33
N LYS A 276 2.06 -9.22 -8.84
CA LYS A 276 2.89 -8.02 -8.81
C LYS A 276 2.16 -6.91 -8.06
N VAL A 277 2.89 -6.18 -7.22
CA VAL A 277 2.35 -5.04 -6.47
C VAL A 277 3.13 -3.79 -6.77
N LYS A 278 2.40 -2.68 -6.86
CA LYS A 278 2.92 -1.33 -6.98
C LYS A 278 2.19 -0.42 -5.99
N ALA A 279 2.89 0.57 -5.48
CA ALA A 279 2.30 1.71 -4.81
C ALA A 279 2.84 2.96 -5.48
N ASP A 280 1.97 3.95 -5.65
CA ASP A 280 2.33 5.23 -6.26
C ASP A 280 3.02 6.13 -5.22
N ASP A 281 3.93 6.97 -5.70
CA ASP A 281 4.57 7.97 -4.85
C ASP A 281 3.57 9.07 -4.46
N ALA A 282 3.77 9.66 -3.29
CA ALA A 282 2.86 10.69 -2.77
C ALA A 282 3.64 11.92 -2.30
N TRP A 283 3.02 13.10 -2.47
CA TRP A 283 3.47 14.35 -1.89
C TRP A 283 2.44 14.83 -0.89
N ALA A 284 2.89 15.26 0.28
CA ALA A 284 2.01 15.69 1.37
C ALA A 284 2.50 17.01 1.96
N PRO A 285 1.63 18.01 2.16
CA PRO A 285 1.96 19.11 3.05
C PRO A 285 2.11 18.56 4.48
N MET A 286 2.94 19.22 5.28
CA MET A 286 3.12 18.84 6.68
C MET A 286 3.22 20.05 7.58
N ALA A 287 2.77 19.85 8.83
CA ALA A 287 2.91 20.81 9.90
C ALA A 287 3.55 20.14 11.11
N THR A 288 4.48 20.83 11.74
CA THR A 288 5.25 20.34 12.89
C THR A 288 5.11 21.30 14.06
N LEU A 289 4.90 20.74 15.26
CA LEU A 289 5.06 21.44 16.53
C LEU A 289 6.17 20.75 17.30
N GLY A 290 7.17 21.50 17.74
CA GLY A 290 8.27 20.92 18.52
C GLY A 290 8.87 21.89 19.51
N ALA A 291 9.88 21.39 20.22
CA ALA A 291 10.69 22.20 21.10
C ALA A 291 12.13 21.68 21.16
N THR A 292 13.05 22.60 21.39
CA THR A 292 14.44 22.31 21.72
C THR A 292 14.73 22.68 23.18
N TYR A 293 15.64 21.95 23.82
CA TYR A 293 16.17 22.25 25.14
C TYR A 293 17.69 22.30 25.10
N ASP A 294 18.26 23.48 25.28
CA ASP A 294 19.70 23.71 25.22
C ASP A 294 20.37 23.26 26.53
N PHE A 295 21.20 22.22 26.44
CA PHE A 295 22.05 21.78 27.55
C PHE A 295 23.22 22.74 27.76
N ASN A 296 23.80 23.20 26.65
CA ASN A 296 24.83 24.24 26.56
C ASN A 296 24.75 24.91 25.19
N ASP A 297 25.70 25.78 24.87
CA ASP A 297 25.68 26.55 23.62
C ASP A 297 25.71 25.70 22.34
N ARG A 298 26.11 24.42 22.42
CA ARG A 298 26.24 23.54 21.25
C ARG A 298 25.28 22.37 21.28
N TRP A 299 25.08 21.75 22.42
CA TRP A 299 24.26 20.54 22.57
C TRP A 299 22.84 20.87 23.02
N PHE A 300 21.86 20.24 22.36
CA PHE A 300 20.45 20.41 22.69
C PHE A 300 19.68 19.09 22.56
N GLY A 301 18.63 18.93 23.36
CA GLY A 301 17.59 17.93 23.13
C GLY A 301 16.51 18.51 22.21
N VAL A 302 15.84 17.67 21.44
CA VAL A 302 14.75 18.08 20.55
C VAL A 302 13.63 17.04 20.58
N GLY A 303 12.40 17.53 20.66
CA GLY A 303 11.20 16.72 20.54
C GLY A 303 10.17 17.39 19.64
N SER A 304 9.45 16.62 18.83
CA SER A 304 8.42 17.17 17.95
C SER A 304 7.33 16.18 17.60
N VAL A 305 6.20 16.74 17.15
CA VAL A 305 5.05 16.06 16.59
C VAL A 305 4.75 16.69 15.24
N THR A 306 4.65 15.85 14.20
CA THR A 306 4.38 16.26 12.82
C THR A 306 3.12 15.54 12.34
N TYR A 307 2.21 16.26 11.70
CA TYR A 307 1.08 15.68 10.98
C TYR A 307 1.21 15.96 9.48
N ALA A 308 1.00 14.95 8.64
CA ALA A 308 1.07 15.06 7.20
C ALA A 308 -0.11 14.30 6.54
N PRO A 309 -1.18 14.97 6.06
CA PRO A 309 -2.24 14.29 5.34
C PRO A 309 -1.71 13.73 4.02
N MET A 310 -1.80 12.42 3.85
CA MET A 310 -1.15 11.68 2.76
C MET A 310 -1.92 10.42 2.39
N SER A 311 -2.11 10.21 1.09
CA SER A 311 -2.68 9.00 0.53
C SER A 311 -1.88 8.52 -0.68
N SER A 312 -1.81 7.21 -0.88
CA SER A 312 -1.14 6.57 -2.02
C SER A 312 -2.04 5.51 -2.64
N ASP A 313 -2.02 5.40 -3.98
CA ASP A 313 -2.74 4.35 -4.68
C ASP A 313 -1.90 3.07 -4.75
N ALA A 314 -2.50 1.96 -4.29
CA ALA A 314 -1.92 0.63 -4.38
C ALA A 314 -2.59 -0.15 -5.51
N THR A 315 -1.77 -0.75 -6.37
CA THR A 315 -2.22 -1.62 -7.47
C THR A 315 -1.60 -3.01 -7.31
N ILE A 316 -2.46 -4.02 -7.26
CA ILE A 316 -2.09 -5.43 -7.33
C ILE A 316 -2.51 -5.96 -8.70
N THR A 317 -1.58 -6.57 -9.42
CA THR A 317 -1.83 -7.18 -10.73
C THR A 317 -1.47 -8.66 -10.66
N ILE A 318 -2.39 -9.50 -11.12
CA ILE A 318 -2.19 -10.93 -11.32
C ILE A 318 -2.09 -11.15 -12.81
N SER A 319 -0.94 -11.61 -13.29
CA SER A 319 -0.71 -11.87 -14.71
C SER A 319 -0.30 -13.31 -14.95
N ASN A 320 -0.60 -13.82 -16.13
CA ASN A 320 -0.12 -15.12 -16.58
C ASN A 320 1.30 -14.94 -17.13
N SER A 321 2.33 -15.51 -16.48
CA SER A 321 3.72 -15.35 -16.94
C SER A 321 3.98 -15.98 -18.31
N ASN A 322 3.17 -16.95 -18.74
CA ASN A 322 3.33 -17.63 -20.02
C ASN A 322 2.99 -16.71 -21.19
N THR A 323 2.04 -15.79 -20.99
CA THR A 323 1.48 -14.92 -22.05
C THR A 323 1.64 -13.43 -21.77
N ASN A 324 2.06 -13.04 -20.56
CA ASN A 324 2.07 -11.68 -20.03
C ASN A 324 0.70 -10.99 -20.01
N LYS A 325 -0.40 -11.75 -20.11
CA LYS A 325 -1.76 -11.20 -20.04
C LYS A 325 -2.15 -10.94 -18.58
N GLU A 326 -2.71 -9.77 -18.30
CA GLU A 326 -3.30 -9.47 -16.99
C GLU A 326 -4.62 -10.22 -16.85
N LEU A 327 -4.77 -10.95 -15.74
CA LEU A 327 -5.97 -11.72 -15.40
C LEU A 327 -6.85 -10.94 -14.42
N VAL A 328 -6.22 -10.32 -13.42
CA VAL A 328 -6.89 -9.53 -12.38
C VAL A 328 -6.05 -8.30 -12.07
N THR A 329 -6.70 -7.15 -11.95
CA THR A 329 -6.11 -5.91 -11.45
C THR A 329 -6.98 -5.39 -10.32
N ALA A 330 -6.41 -5.28 -9.13
CA ALA A 330 -7.06 -4.73 -7.95
C ALA A 330 -6.40 -3.40 -7.56
N LYS A 331 -7.21 -2.38 -7.32
CA LYS A 331 -6.77 -1.03 -6.95
C LYS A 331 -7.44 -0.58 -5.67
N THR A 332 -6.66 0.04 -4.79
CA THR A 332 -7.19 0.66 -3.57
C THR A 332 -6.36 1.86 -3.18
N LYS A 333 -7.01 2.85 -2.57
CA LYS A 333 -6.36 3.99 -1.95
C LYS A 333 -5.95 3.61 -0.54
N ILE A 334 -4.69 3.86 -0.18
CA ILE A 334 -4.20 3.71 1.18
C ILE A 334 -4.08 5.11 1.76
N ASP A 335 -4.96 5.45 2.69
CA ASP A 335 -4.84 6.66 3.49
C ASP A 335 -3.83 6.37 4.61
N ILE A 336 -2.77 7.16 4.66
CA ILE A 336 -1.66 6.97 5.60
C ILE A 336 -1.79 8.01 6.69
N ASP A 337 -1.96 9.29 6.31
CA ASP A 337 -2.14 10.44 7.21
C ASP A 337 -1.26 10.35 8.48
N PRO A 338 0.08 10.19 8.36
CA PRO A 338 0.91 9.85 9.50
C PRO A 338 1.00 10.99 10.52
N LEU A 339 0.81 10.61 11.79
CA LEU A 339 1.22 11.39 12.95
C LEU A 339 2.60 10.88 13.40
N ILE A 340 3.62 11.71 13.23
CA ILE A 340 5.02 11.33 13.49
C ILE A 340 5.51 12.06 14.73
N THR A 341 6.10 11.31 15.65
CA THR A 341 6.78 11.86 16.82
C THR A 341 8.29 11.66 16.67
N TYR A 342 9.06 12.63 17.15
CA TYR A 342 10.52 12.59 17.15
C TYR A 342 11.07 12.93 18.53
N LEU A 343 12.10 12.23 18.95
CA LEU A 343 12.89 12.56 20.13
C LEU A 343 14.37 12.30 19.86
N GLY A 344 15.20 13.32 20.02
CA GLY A 344 16.62 13.23 19.68
C GLY A 344 17.52 14.21 20.42
N VAL A 345 18.80 14.09 20.12
CA VAL A 345 19.85 14.99 20.59
C VAL A 345 20.55 15.58 19.38
N GLY A 346 20.86 16.87 19.43
CA GLY A 346 21.53 17.58 18.36
C GLY A 346 22.71 18.43 18.81
N TYR A 347 23.49 18.83 17.82
CA TYR A 347 24.67 19.67 17.94
C TYR A 347 24.59 20.84 16.97
N ARG A 348 24.95 22.04 17.43
CA ARG A 348 25.03 23.27 16.64
C ARG A 348 26.49 23.64 16.35
N PHE A 349 26.76 24.02 15.10
CA PHE A 349 28.08 24.42 14.60
C PHE A 349 28.19 25.93 14.43
#